data_AF-A0A2Z5X4B3-F1
#
_entry.id   AF-A0A2Z5X4B3-F1
#
_cell.length_a   1.000
_cell.length_b   1.000
_cell.length_c   1.000
_cell.angle_alpha   90.00
_cell.angle_beta   90.00
_cell.angle_gamma   90.00
#
_symmetry.space_group_name_H-M   'P 1'
#
loop_
_entity.id
_entity.type
_entity.pdbx_description
1 polymer ?
#
loop_
_entity_poly.entity_id
_entity_poly.type
_entity_poly.pdbx_seq_one_letter_code
_entity_poly.pdbx_strand_id
1 'polypeptide(L)'
;MSSIKRIVCLANSWKLKERCIAGIDIDTGKWIRPVCDSLYPDDGRVPRSVYILNGNEPKLLDILEIPLAATGSNFDFESENLSIMKGQWKVIGKAKAQDITKYCDDDLILHNNSKFVSLEFLQSLPSDKRKTLQLVKVSRLSVKSRQTSKDITQWLGTIVTSSGKKLSDIPITDPSFIKKLEYGLQTNGQYLITMSLGMPYKPVDWEINETPCWKLIAGVIDLVDNQIISIEDLIHQSDVEMKRVGWTKLQGRDYLVHNFNKRSRQLLTHEELRQFLDHLQSLPNDQQNS
;
A
#
# COMPACT_ATOMS: atom_id res chain seq x y z
N MET A 1 27.19 -2.50 13.45
CA MET A 1 27.23 -1.06 13.10
C MET A 1 25.90 -0.70 12.46
N SER A 2 25.29 0.43 12.82
CA SER A 2 24.06 0.91 12.18
C SER A 2 24.39 1.49 10.81
N SER A 3 23.67 1.04 9.76
CA SER A 3 23.66 1.72 8.48
C SER A 3 22.30 2.36 8.27
N ILE A 4 22.30 3.64 7.89
CA ILE A 4 21.09 4.28 7.42
C ILE A 4 20.73 3.68 6.06
N LYS A 5 19.52 3.15 5.94
CA LYS A 5 18.97 2.58 4.71
C LYS A 5 17.89 3.47 4.15
N ARG A 6 17.85 3.59 2.82
CA ARG A 6 16.89 4.42 2.10
C ARG A 6 16.03 3.52 1.23
N ILE A 7 14.81 3.28 1.65
CA ILE A 7 13.91 2.35 0.95
C ILE A 7 12.73 3.09 0.34
N VAL A 8 12.34 2.72 -0.88
CA VAL A 8 11.00 3.09 -1.38
C VAL A 8 9.99 2.16 -0.73
N CYS A 9 9.07 2.70 0.06
CA CYS A 9 8.03 1.93 0.73
C CYS A 9 7.07 1.31 -0.31
N LEU A 10 7.05 -0.03 -0.41
CA LEU A 10 6.19 -0.78 -1.33
C LEU A 10 5.17 -1.67 -0.62
N ALA A 11 5.28 -1.81 0.69
CA ALA A 11 4.26 -2.37 1.56
C ALA A 11 4.22 -1.61 2.88
N ASN A 12 3.02 -1.32 3.35
CA ASN A 12 2.72 -0.93 4.73
C ASN A 12 1.43 -1.65 5.13
N SER A 13 1.52 -2.98 5.27
CA SER A 13 0.37 -3.86 5.44
C SER A 13 0.12 -4.25 6.89
N TRP A 14 -1.06 -4.77 7.20
CA TRP A 14 -1.33 -5.40 8.49
C TRP A 14 -0.45 -6.64 8.70
N LYS A 15 0.16 -6.71 9.89
CA LYS A 15 0.77 -7.92 10.46
C LYS A 15 0.26 -8.06 11.89
N LEU A 16 -0.65 -9.00 12.10
CA LEU A 16 -1.44 -9.09 13.34
C LEU A 16 -2.14 -7.75 13.62
N LYS A 17 -1.87 -7.10 14.75
CA LYS A 17 -2.44 -5.79 15.11
C LYS A 17 -1.52 -4.59 14.78
N GLU A 18 -0.37 -4.86 14.17
CA GLU A 18 0.67 -3.87 13.86
C GLU A 18 0.97 -3.87 12.34
N ARG A 19 2.16 -3.43 11.92
CA ARG A 19 2.53 -3.33 10.51
C ARG A 19 3.63 -4.31 10.08
N CYS A 20 3.58 -4.67 8.81
CA CYS A 20 4.75 -5.09 8.04
C CYS A 20 5.05 -3.96 7.05
N ILE A 21 6.23 -3.35 7.17
CA ILE A 21 6.71 -2.34 6.23
C ILE A 21 7.83 -2.97 5.43
N ALA A 22 7.82 -2.81 4.11
CA ALA A 22 8.89 -3.32 3.27
C ALA A 22 9.05 -2.46 2.01
N GLY A 23 10.24 -2.52 1.42
CA GLY A 23 10.57 -1.67 0.28
C GLY A 23 11.85 -2.09 -0.43
N ILE A 24 12.15 -1.39 -1.51
CA ILE A 24 13.41 -1.58 -2.26
C ILE A 24 14.42 -0.53 -1.78
N ASP A 25 15.61 -0.97 -1.37
CA ASP A 25 16.76 -0.11 -1.10
C ASP A 25 17.17 0.61 -2.40
N ILE A 26 17.15 1.93 -2.40
CA ILE A 26 17.47 2.73 -3.59
C ILE A 26 18.94 2.61 -4.00
N ASP A 27 19.81 2.25 -3.05
CA ASP A 27 21.24 2.14 -3.27
C ASP A 27 21.61 0.79 -3.90
N THR A 28 20.90 -0.28 -3.55
CA THR A 28 21.26 -1.65 -3.96
C THR A 28 20.23 -2.33 -4.87
N GLY A 29 19.02 -1.77 -4.99
CA GLY A 29 17.91 -2.38 -5.72
C GLY A 29 17.37 -3.68 -5.09
N LYS A 30 17.69 -3.94 -3.82
CA LYS A 30 17.29 -5.17 -3.11
C LYS A 30 16.12 -4.88 -2.17
N TRP A 31 15.31 -5.90 -1.92
CA TRP A 31 14.29 -5.83 -0.87
C TRP A 31 14.93 -5.65 0.51
N ILE A 32 14.28 -4.82 1.32
CA ILE A 32 14.52 -4.67 2.75
C ILE A 32 13.17 -4.70 3.45
N ARG A 33 13.08 -5.48 4.52
CA ARG A 33 11.99 -5.46 5.48
C ARG A 33 12.51 -5.11 6.87
N PRO A 34 12.25 -3.89 7.37
CA PRO A 34 12.52 -3.56 8.75
C PRO A 34 11.72 -4.47 9.69
N VAL A 35 12.39 -5.10 10.65
CA VAL A 35 11.75 -5.94 11.69
C VAL A 35 12.06 -5.41 13.08
N CYS A 36 11.06 -5.43 13.96
CA CYS A 36 11.21 -5.06 15.37
C CYS A 36 11.37 -6.31 16.25
N ASP A 37 12.30 -7.17 15.88
CA ASP A 37 12.60 -8.45 16.54
C ASP A 37 13.04 -8.31 18.01
N SER A 38 13.57 -7.16 18.40
CA SER A 38 13.82 -6.83 19.81
C SER A 38 12.56 -6.77 20.69
N LEU A 39 11.41 -6.38 20.13
CA LEU A 39 10.12 -6.33 20.84
C LEU A 39 9.20 -7.50 20.46
N TYR A 40 9.32 -8.01 19.24
CA TYR A 40 8.50 -9.08 18.69
C TYR A 40 9.40 -10.17 18.08
N PRO A 41 10.09 -10.97 18.91
CA PRO A 41 11.08 -11.94 18.44
C PRO A 41 10.50 -13.07 17.58
N ASP A 42 9.18 -13.30 17.64
CA ASP A 42 8.51 -14.40 16.92
C ASP A 42 8.01 -14.00 15.53
N ASP A 43 7.84 -12.71 15.25
CA ASP A 43 7.22 -12.25 14.00
C ASP A 43 7.71 -10.89 13.48
N GLY A 44 8.53 -10.16 14.24
CA GLY A 44 9.17 -8.93 13.77
C GLY A 44 8.23 -7.80 13.38
N ARG A 45 6.94 -7.85 13.74
CA ARG A 45 5.97 -6.78 13.43
C ARG A 45 6.48 -5.42 13.90
N VAL A 46 6.21 -4.36 13.15
CA VAL A 46 6.66 -3.01 13.47
C VAL A 46 5.54 -2.26 14.19
N PRO A 47 5.72 -1.89 15.48
CA PRO A 47 4.66 -1.27 16.26
C PRO A 47 4.42 0.19 15.86
N ARG A 48 3.21 0.68 16.10
CA ARG A 48 2.81 2.09 15.83
C ARG A 48 3.79 3.13 16.38
N SER A 49 4.34 2.92 17.58
CA SER A 49 5.31 3.82 18.20
C SER A 49 6.62 3.96 17.42
N VAL A 50 6.95 3.01 16.54
CA VAL A 50 8.19 2.99 15.75
C VAL A 50 7.98 3.61 14.37
N TYR A 51 6.88 3.30 13.69
CA TYR A 51 6.68 3.72 12.29
C TYR A 51 5.95 5.05 12.13
N ILE A 52 5.33 5.62 13.17
CA ILE A 52 4.64 6.92 13.06
C ILE A 52 5.67 8.05 12.93
N LEU A 53 5.52 8.85 11.88
CA LEU A 53 6.39 9.95 11.48
C LEU A 53 5.64 11.27 11.59
N ASN A 54 5.93 12.08 12.61
CA ASN A 54 5.24 13.36 12.84
C ASN A 54 3.70 13.24 12.77
N GLY A 55 3.15 12.20 13.40
CA GLY A 55 1.70 11.93 13.42
C GLY A 55 1.14 11.21 12.18
N ASN A 56 1.95 10.96 11.15
CA ASN A 56 1.54 10.32 9.91
C ASN A 56 2.13 8.91 9.77
N GLU A 57 1.43 8.04 9.04
CA GLU A 57 1.94 6.72 8.65
C GLU A 57 2.70 6.80 7.32
N PRO A 58 3.76 6.00 7.11
CA PRO A 58 4.42 5.89 5.82
C PRO A 58 3.45 5.47 4.73
N LYS A 59 3.45 6.17 3.60
CA LYS A 59 2.62 5.83 2.44
C LYS A 59 3.44 5.02 1.44
N LEU A 60 2.75 4.26 0.60
CA LEU A 60 3.41 3.62 -0.54
C LEU A 60 4.05 4.70 -1.43
N LEU A 61 5.23 4.37 -1.96
CA LEU A 61 6.15 5.23 -2.70
C LEU A 61 6.90 6.28 -1.89
N ASP A 62 6.63 6.47 -0.60
CA ASP A 62 7.48 7.31 0.25
C ASP A 62 8.90 6.73 0.28
N ILE A 63 9.91 7.60 0.19
CA ILE A 63 11.31 7.23 0.37
C ILE A 63 11.64 7.40 1.86
N LEU A 64 11.84 6.29 2.54
CA LEU A 64 12.08 6.22 3.97
C LEU A 64 13.56 6.10 4.27
N GLU A 65 14.07 6.97 5.13
CA GLU A 65 15.38 6.85 5.76
C GLU A 65 15.24 6.14 7.11
N ILE A 66 15.86 4.97 7.26
CA ILE A 66 15.65 4.09 8.42
C ILE A 66 17.00 3.62 8.98
N PRO A 67 17.28 3.80 10.28
CA PRO A 67 18.42 3.18 10.95
C PRO A 67 18.20 1.66 11.08
N LEU A 68 18.96 0.88 10.31
CA LEU A 68 18.87 -0.58 10.31
C LEU A 68 20.23 -1.22 10.62
N ALA A 69 20.17 -2.40 11.25
CA ALA A 69 21.31 -3.28 11.37
C ALA A 69 21.65 -3.93 10.02
N ALA A 70 22.82 -4.55 9.93
CA ALA A 70 23.24 -5.29 8.72
C ALA A 70 22.49 -6.62 8.53
N THR A 71 21.84 -7.11 9.59
CA THR A 71 21.07 -8.37 9.63
C THR A 71 19.86 -8.19 10.54
N GLY A 72 18.92 -9.11 10.49
CA GLY A 72 17.87 -9.26 11.51
C GLY A 72 17.30 -10.67 11.54
N SER A 73 16.36 -10.92 12.44
CA SER A 73 15.68 -12.21 12.49
C SER A 73 15.04 -12.52 11.14
N ASN A 74 15.40 -13.66 10.55
CA ASN A 74 14.87 -14.15 9.28
C ASN A 74 13.74 -15.17 9.47
N PHE A 75 13.46 -15.55 10.72
CA PHE A 75 12.48 -16.59 11.09
C PHE A 75 12.64 -17.89 10.27
N ASP A 76 13.88 -18.19 9.88
CA ASP A 76 14.29 -19.33 9.02
C ASP A 76 13.83 -19.31 7.55
N PHE A 77 13.18 -18.25 7.05
CA PHE A 77 12.73 -18.19 5.65
C PHE A 77 12.84 -16.83 4.94
N GLU A 78 12.86 -15.71 5.66
CA GLU A 78 12.85 -14.34 5.10
C GLU A 78 14.28 -13.81 4.88
N SER A 79 14.65 -13.51 3.63
CA SER A 79 16.03 -13.15 3.27
C SER A 79 16.34 -11.64 3.36
N GLU A 80 15.30 -10.82 3.42
CA GLU A 80 15.32 -9.36 3.32
C GLU A 80 15.27 -8.63 4.67
N ASN A 81 15.13 -9.37 5.77
CA ASN A 81 14.86 -8.79 7.09
C ASN A 81 16.11 -8.13 7.68
N LEU A 82 15.96 -6.90 8.16
CA LEU A 82 16.98 -6.16 8.90
C LEU A 82 16.39 -5.62 10.20
N SER A 83 17.09 -5.82 11.33
CA SER A 83 16.60 -5.34 12.63
C SER A 83 16.59 -3.82 12.68
N ILE A 84 15.49 -3.26 13.19
CA ILE A 84 15.36 -1.82 13.44
C ILE A 84 16.29 -1.42 14.57
N MET A 85 17.10 -0.38 14.34
CA MET A 85 17.99 0.19 15.34
C MET A 85 17.41 1.45 15.96
N LYS A 86 18.00 1.89 17.07
CA LYS A 86 17.67 3.17 17.69
C LYS A 86 17.91 4.31 16.70
N GLY A 87 16.95 5.24 16.64
CA GLY A 87 17.00 6.43 15.82
C GLY A 87 15.63 6.74 15.22
N GLN A 88 15.51 7.91 14.59
CA GLN A 88 14.26 8.34 13.98
C GLN A 88 14.23 7.95 12.50
N TRP A 89 13.08 7.46 12.07
CA TRP A 89 12.77 7.30 10.66
C TRP A 89 12.45 8.68 10.06
N LYS A 90 12.66 8.85 8.76
CA LYS A 90 12.26 10.08 8.04
C LYS A 90 11.67 9.75 6.69
N VAL A 91 10.69 10.54 6.24
CA VAL A 91 10.34 10.60 4.83
C VAL A 91 11.23 11.65 4.17
N ILE A 92 12.07 11.24 3.22
CA ILE A 92 13.03 12.14 2.54
C ILE A 92 12.63 12.45 1.10
N GLY A 93 11.53 11.86 0.62
CA GLY A 93 11.02 12.08 -0.72
C GLY A 93 9.92 11.10 -1.08
N LYS A 94 9.53 11.11 -2.36
CA LYS A 94 8.52 10.20 -2.91
C LYS A 94 8.94 9.74 -4.30
N ALA A 95 8.92 8.44 -4.54
CA ALA A 95 9.20 7.85 -5.84
C ALA A 95 7.97 7.94 -6.77
N LYS A 96 8.18 7.92 -8.08
CA LYS A 96 7.10 7.73 -9.05
C LYS A 96 6.86 6.24 -9.26
N ALA A 97 5.60 5.83 -9.36
CA ALA A 97 5.25 4.43 -9.59
C ALA A 97 5.92 3.86 -10.86
N GLN A 98 6.02 4.67 -11.91
CA GLN A 98 6.67 4.32 -13.17
C GLN A 98 8.15 3.93 -12.99
N ASP A 99 8.89 4.64 -12.13
CA ASP A 99 10.31 4.37 -11.86
C ASP A 99 10.54 3.06 -11.10
N ILE A 100 9.49 2.54 -10.45
CA ILE A 100 9.53 1.29 -9.68
C ILE A 100 9.26 0.07 -10.56
N THR A 101 8.63 0.24 -11.73
CA THR A 101 8.29 -0.86 -12.65
C THR A 101 9.49 -1.73 -13.06
N LYS A 102 10.70 -1.16 -13.06
CA LYS A 102 11.96 -1.87 -13.34
C LYS A 102 12.30 -2.97 -12.31
N TYR A 103 11.70 -2.93 -11.12
CA TYR A 103 11.88 -3.95 -10.07
C TYR A 103 10.81 -5.04 -10.11
N CYS A 104 9.88 -5.00 -11.08
CA CYS A 104 8.92 -6.07 -11.28
C CYS A 104 9.60 -7.35 -11.76
N ASP A 105 9.10 -8.48 -11.27
CA ASP A 105 9.47 -9.80 -11.74
C ASP A 105 8.22 -10.53 -12.26
N ASP A 106 8.24 -10.91 -13.53
CA ASP A 106 7.14 -11.59 -14.22
C ASP A 106 7.22 -13.14 -14.13
N ASP A 107 8.14 -13.69 -13.32
CA ASP A 107 8.26 -15.11 -13.02
C ASP A 107 7.08 -15.62 -12.12
N LEU A 108 7.13 -16.88 -11.67
CA LEU A 108 6.13 -17.44 -10.75
C LEU A 108 6.01 -16.56 -9.51
N ILE A 109 4.76 -16.26 -9.15
CA ILE A 109 4.49 -15.35 -8.03
C ILE A 109 4.87 -16.05 -6.73
N LEU A 110 5.95 -15.62 -6.09
CA LEU A 110 6.52 -16.22 -4.90
C LEU A 110 6.65 -17.75 -5.09
N HIS A 111 7.37 -18.17 -6.14
CA HIS A 111 7.76 -19.56 -6.47
C HIS A 111 6.72 -20.49 -7.08
N ASN A 112 5.41 -20.26 -6.92
CA ASN A 112 4.39 -21.18 -7.44
C ASN A 112 3.07 -20.48 -7.77
N ASN A 113 2.07 -21.23 -8.26
CA ASN A 113 0.71 -20.71 -8.55
C ASN A 113 -0.32 -21.02 -7.44
N SER A 114 0.12 -21.51 -6.28
CA SER A 114 -0.75 -21.78 -5.13
C SER A 114 -0.99 -20.50 -4.31
N LYS A 115 -1.96 -20.56 -3.38
CA LYS A 115 -2.21 -19.49 -2.39
C LYS A 115 -1.15 -19.43 -1.29
N PHE A 116 -0.29 -20.44 -1.19
CA PHE A 116 0.77 -20.52 -0.19
C PHE A 116 2.02 -21.14 -0.80
N VAL A 117 3.12 -21.00 -0.07
CA VAL A 117 4.38 -21.73 -0.28
C VAL A 117 4.70 -22.44 1.02
N SER A 118 5.12 -23.69 0.99
CA SER A 118 5.51 -24.38 2.22
C SER A 118 6.82 -23.84 2.77
N LEU A 119 6.91 -23.78 4.09
CA LEU A 119 8.12 -23.39 4.81
C LEU A 119 9.27 -24.33 4.46
N GLU A 120 8.97 -25.62 4.38
CA GLU A 120 9.92 -26.68 4.05
C GLU A 120 10.52 -26.48 2.65
N PHE A 121 9.71 -26.11 1.66
CA PHE A 121 10.19 -25.73 0.33
C PHE A 121 11.12 -24.50 0.39
N LEU A 122 10.72 -23.44 1.10
CA LEU A 122 11.55 -22.23 1.22
C LEU A 122 12.89 -22.53 1.90
N GLN A 123 12.88 -23.35 2.94
CA GLN A 123 14.07 -23.77 3.67
C GLN A 123 15.01 -24.63 2.82
N SER A 124 14.47 -25.40 1.86
CA SER A 124 15.27 -26.16 0.89
C SER A 124 16.05 -25.28 -0.10
N LEU A 125 15.65 -24.02 -0.28
CA LEU A 125 16.30 -23.09 -1.19
C LEU A 125 17.49 -22.37 -0.52
N PRO A 126 18.56 -22.05 -1.29
CA PRO A 126 19.58 -21.09 -0.87
C PRO A 126 18.95 -19.75 -0.48
N SER A 127 19.51 -19.08 0.54
CA SER A 127 18.92 -17.86 1.11
C SER A 127 18.66 -16.75 0.09
N ASP A 128 19.56 -16.56 -0.88
CA ASP A 128 19.45 -15.55 -1.94
C ASP A 128 18.39 -15.88 -2.99
N LYS A 129 17.90 -17.13 -3.01
CA LYS A 129 16.83 -17.60 -3.89
C LYS A 129 15.45 -17.57 -3.22
N ARG A 130 15.36 -17.29 -1.92
CA ARG A 130 14.09 -17.23 -1.18
C ARG A 130 13.36 -15.91 -1.46
N LYS A 131 12.43 -15.93 -2.41
CA LYS A 131 11.47 -14.84 -2.65
C LYS A 131 10.31 -14.91 -1.65
N THR A 132 10.30 -13.99 -0.69
CA THR A 132 9.25 -13.77 0.34
C THR A 132 8.52 -12.45 0.13
N LEU A 133 9.10 -11.56 -0.69
CA LEU A 133 8.48 -10.39 -1.30
C LEU A 133 8.68 -10.43 -2.80
N GLN A 134 7.69 -9.95 -3.53
CA GLN A 134 7.80 -9.75 -4.96
C GLN A 134 6.91 -8.59 -5.39
N LEU A 135 7.45 -7.73 -6.26
CA LEU A 135 6.65 -6.73 -6.94
C LEU A 135 6.21 -7.30 -8.28
N VAL A 136 4.92 -7.26 -8.57
CA VAL A 136 4.36 -7.75 -9.84
C VAL A 136 3.57 -6.65 -10.55
N LYS A 137 3.65 -6.64 -11.88
CA LYS A 137 2.80 -5.80 -12.70
C LYS A 137 1.50 -6.53 -13.02
N VAL A 138 0.37 -5.92 -12.67
CA VAL A 138 -0.96 -6.52 -12.73
C VAL A 138 -1.81 -5.77 -13.73
N SER A 139 -2.28 -6.48 -14.74
CA SER A 139 -3.15 -5.97 -15.80
C SER A 139 -4.61 -5.94 -15.39
N ARG A 140 -5.00 -6.80 -14.43
CA ARG A 140 -6.36 -6.85 -13.88
C ARG A 140 -6.34 -7.25 -12.42
N LEU A 141 -6.98 -6.44 -11.59
CA LEU A 141 -7.31 -6.75 -10.21
C LEU A 141 -8.84 -6.84 -10.10
N SER A 142 -9.34 -7.89 -9.47
CA SER A 142 -10.76 -8.00 -9.10
C SER A 142 -10.85 -8.28 -7.62
N VAL A 143 -11.76 -7.60 -6.93
CA VAL A 143 -11.88 -7.67 -5.48
C VAL A 143 -13.23 -8.23 -5.07
N LYS A 144 -13.26 -8.96 -3.96
CA LYS A 144 -14.48 -9.35 -3.27
C LYS A 144 -14.27 -9.27 -1.77
N SER A 145 -15.33 -9.01 -1.03
CA SER A 145 -15.32 -9.07 0.42
C SER A 145 -15.99 -10.36 0.91
N ARG A 146 -15.61 -10.82 2.10
CA ARG A 146 -16.33 -11.84 2.86
C ARG A 146 -16.37 -11.46 4.33
N GLN A 147 -17.45 -11.82 5.02
CA GLN A 147 -17.49 -11.73 6.47
C GLN A 147 -16.70 -12.89 7.09
N THR A 148 -15.92 -12.59 8.12
CA THR A 148 -15.23 -13.60 8.91
C THR A 148 -16.04 -13.94 10.16
N SER A 149 -15.69 -15.03 10.86
CA SER A 149 -16.34 -15.47 12.10
C SER A 149 -16.22 -14.48 13.27
N LYS A 150 -15.48 -13.37 13.10
CA LYS A 150 -15.28 -12.32 14.11
C LYS A 150 -15.94 -11.00 13.72
N ASP A 151 -16.92 -11.01 12.80
CA ASP A 151 -17.56 -9.81 12.23
C ASP A 151 -16.59 -8.81 11.58
N ILE A 152 -15.40 -9.29 11.18
CA ILE A 152 -14.44 -8.50 10.43
C ILE A 152 -14.67 -8.78 8.94
N THR A 153 -14.82 -7.73 8.15
CA THR A 153 -14.85 -7.82 6.69
C THR A 153 -13.43 -8.07 6.18
N GLN A 154 -13.22 -9.20 5.50
CA GLN A 154 -11.96 -9.50 4.83
C GLN A 154 -12.10 -9.27 3.33
N TRP A 155 -11.18 -8.46 2.78
CA TRP A 155 -11.05 -8.25 1.35
C TRP A 155 -10.09 -9.24 0.71
N LEU A 156 -10.50 -9.79 -0.42
CA LEU A 156 -9.74 -10.75 -1.22
C LEU A 156 -9.54 -10.17 -2.62
N GLY A 157 -8.33 -10.28 -3.16
CA GLY A 157 -7.98 -9.90 -4.51
C GLY A 157 -7.73 -11.12 -5.40
N THR A 158 -8.21 -11.05 -6.62
CA THR A 158 -7.82 -11.91 -7.74
C THR A 158 -7.02 -11.08 -8.72
N ILE A 159 -5.76 -11.45 -8.93
CA ILE A 159 -4.82 -10.73 -9.78
C ILE A 159 -4.53 -11.52 -11.05
N VAL A 160 -4.39 -10.81 -12.15
CA VAL A 160 -3.83 -11.32 -13.42
C VAL A 160 -2.64 -10.45 -13.77
N THR A 161 -1.45 -11.04 -13.89
CA THR A 161 -0.24 -10.31 -14.26
C THR A 161 -0.29 -9.88 -15.72
N SER A 162 0.58 -8.95 -16.12
CA SER A 162 0.76 -8.61 -17.53
C SER A 162 1.22 -9.80 -18.37
N SER A 163 1.90 -10.79 -17.76
CA SER A 163 2.29 -12.06 -18.38
C SER A 163 1.18 -13.14 -18.39
N GLY A 164 -0.03 -12.82 -17.91
CA GLY A 164 -1.19 -13.73 -17.93
C GLY A 164 -1.29 -14.71 -16.77
N LYS A 165 -0.37 -14.67 -15.80
CA LYS A 165 -0.43 -15.52 -14.59
C LYS A 165 -1.55 -15.05 -13.68
N LYS A 166 -2.33 -15.98 -13.13
CA LYS A 166 -3.49 -15.68 -12.28
C LYS A 166 -3.29 -16.24 -10.87
N LEU A 167 -3.54 -15.41 -9.87
CA LEU A 167 -3.75 -15.84 -8.48
C LEU A 167 -5.11 -15.34 -8.02
N SER A 168 -5.92 -16.23 -7.46
CA SER A 168 -7.31 -15.92 -7.08
C SER A 168 -7.47 -15.93 -5.57
N ASP A 169 -8.33 -15.04 -5.08
CA ASP A 169 -8.78 -14.99 -3.69
C ASP A 169 -7.64 -14.89 -2.66
N ILE A 170 -6.68 -14.01 -2.92
CA ILE A 170 -5.56 -13.71 -2.03
C ILE A 170 -5.98 -12.60 -1.05
N PRO A 171 -5.77 -12.77 0.26
CA PRO A 171 -6.09 -11.71 1.22
C PRO A 171 -5.34 -10.41 0.94
N ILE A 172 -6.09 -9.31 0.94
CA ILE A 172 -5.54 -7.95 0.88
C ILE A 172 -5.28 -7.51 2.32
N THR A 173 -4.05 -7.10 2.60
CA THR A 173 -3.62 -6.63 3.92
C THR A 173 -3.11 -5.19 3.90
N ASP A 174 -3.15 -4.51 2.75
CA ASP A 174 -2.90 -3.08 2.64
C ASP A 174 -4.08 -2.27 3.26
N PRO A 175 -3.88 -1.62 4.42
CA PRO A 175 -4.92 -0.84 5.11
C PRO A 175 -5.43 0.33 4.28
N SER A 176 -4.56 1.00 3.53
CA SER A 176 -4.90 2.19 2.77
C SER A 176 -5.75 1.80 1.57
N PHE A 177 -5.42 0.69 0.93
CA PHE A 177 -6.21 0.15 -0.17
C PHE A 177 -7.55 -0.42 0.32
N ILE A 178 -7.57 -1.17 1.43
CA ILE A 178 -8.83 -1.66 2.04
C ILE A 178 -9.79 -0.50 2.31
N LYS A 179 -9.29 0.58 2.93
CA LYS A 179 -10.09 1.77 3.21
C LYS A 179 -10.70 2.37 1.93
N LYS A 180 -9.93 2.42 0.83
CA LYS A 180 -10.46 2.86 -0.47
C LYS A 180 -11.56 1.93 -1.01
N LEU A 181 -11.42 0.62 -0.84
CA LEU A 181 -12.45 -0.36 -1.25
C LEU A 181 -13.73 -0.20 -0.43
N GLU A 182 -13.62 0.06 0.87
CA GLU A 182 -14.76 0.35 1.76
C GLU A 182 -15.51 1.63 1.34
N TYR A 183 -14.80 2.60 0.74
CA TYR A 183 -15.41 3.78 0.12
C TYR A 183 -15.87 3.56 -1.34
N GLY A 184 -15.85 2.33 -1.85
CA GLY A 184 -16.40 2.01 -3.18
C GLY A 184 -15.44 2.11 -4.36
N LEU A 185 -14.12 2.16 -4.11
CA LEU A 185 -13.11 2.17 -5.18
C LEU A 185 -13.35 1.03 -6.20
N GLN A 186 -13.43 1.41 -7.48
CA GLN A 186 -13.47 0.47 -8.60
C GLN A 186 -12.05 0.11 -9.04
N THR A 187 -11.84 -1.15 -9.42
CA THR A 187 -10.50 -1.69 -9.72
C THR A 187 -10.20 -1.81 -11.21
N ASN A 188 -10.37 -0.70 -11.95
CA ASN A 188 -10.29 -0.69 -13.43
C ASN A 188 -8.92 -0.31 -14.02
N GLY A 189 -7.92 -0.03 -13.18
CA GLY A 189 -6.57 0.36 -13.60
C GLY A 189 -5.59 -0.80 -13.84
N GLN A 190 -4.34 -0.42 -14.10
CA GLN A 190 -3.17 -1.31 -14.01
C GLN A 190 -2.48 -1.05 -12.68
N TYR A 191 -1.91 -2.08 -12.07
CA TYR A 191 -1.34 -1.95 -10.73
C TYR A 191 0.08 -2.48 -10.64
N LEU A 192 0.89 -1.89 -9.77
CA LEU A 192 1.98 -2.59 -9.10
C LEU A 192 1.43 -3.18 -7.82
N ILE A 193 1.59 -4.48 -7.66
CA ILE A 193 1.17 -5.18 -6.46
C ILE A 193 2.38 -5.80 -5.79
N THR A 194 2.57 -5.45 -4.52
CA THR A 194 3.54 -6.13 -3.65
C THR A 194 2.88 -7.37 -3.07
N MET A 195 3.38 -8.52 -3.49
CA MET A 195 3.04 -9.83 -2.93
C MET A 195 3.99 -10.13 -1.78
N SER A 196 3.46 -10.63 -0.67
CA SER A 196 4.27 -11.08 0.47
C SER A 196 3.84 -12.45 0.97
N LEU A 197 4.76 -13.16 1.62
CA LEU A 197 4.43 -14.32 2.44
C LEU A 197 4.17 -13.89 3.88
N GLY A 198 3.10 -14.42 4.49
CA GLY A 198 2.85 -14.30 5.93
C GLY A 198 3.68 -15.29 6.74
N MET A 199 3.69 -15.12 8.07
CA MET A 199 4.30 -16.10 8.98
C MET A 199 3.68 -17.49 8.76
N PRO A 200 4.46 -18.57 8.91
CA PRO A 200 3.96 -19.93 8.77
C PRO A 200 2.81 -20.18 9.76
N TYR A 201 1.66 -20.64 9.26
CA TYR A 201 0.50 -20.91 10.11
C TYR A 201 -0.39 -21.99 9.49
N LYS A 202 -0.60 -23.09 10.23
CA LYS A 202 -1.52 -24.17 9.86
C LYS A 202 -2.92 -23.86 10.42
N PRO A 203 -3.95 -23.68 9.58
CA PRO A 203 -5.34 -23.71 10.03
C PRO A 203 -5.67 -25.01 10.78
N VAL A 204 -6.73 -24.98 11.59
CA VAL A 204 -7.14 -26.15 12.41
C VAL A 204 -7.52 -27.36 11.53
N ASP A 205 -8.10 -27.09 10.37
CA ASP A 205 -8.51 -28.06 9.34
C ASP A 205 -7.42 -28.35 8.31
N TRP A 206 -6.15 -28.04 8.62
CA TRP A 206 -5.04 -28.23 7.69
C TRP A 206 -4.52 -29.68 7.69
N GLU A 207 -4.90 -30.44 6.67
CA GLU A 207 -4.56 -31.86 6.54
C GLU A 207 -3.22 -32.12 5.85
N ILE A 208 -2.62 -31.11 5.21
CA ILE A 208 -1.35 -31.26 4.50
C ILE A 208 -0.19 -31.25 5.51
N ASN A 209 0.70 -32.23 5.41
CA ASN A 209 1.91 -32.34 6.25
C ASN A 209 3.03 -31.37 5.80
N GLU A 210 2.67 -30.13 5.50
CA GLU A 210 3.57 -29.02 5.16
C GLU A 210 3.07 -27.77 5.87
N THR A 211 3.98 -26.88 6.23
CA THR A 211 3.64 -25.66 6.98
C THR A 211 3.45 -24.50 6.01
N PRO A 212 2.21 -24.00 5.78
CA PRO A 212 1.97 -23.03 4.73
C PRO A 212 2.35 -21.62 5.17
N CYS A 213 3.13 -20.95 4.33
CA CYS A 213 3.32 -19.50 4.33
C CYS A 213 2.34 -18.90 3.31
N TRP A 214 1.29 -18.24 3.80
CA TRP A 214 0.21 -17.74 2.96
C TRP A 214 0.62 -16.50 2.16
N LYS A 215 0.26 -16.44 0.88
CA LYS A 215 0.44 -15.24 0.05
C LYS A 215 -0.56 -14.18 0.45
N LEU A 216 -0.11 -12.93 0.44
CA LEU A 216 -0.89 -11.73 0.77
C LEU A 216 -0.62 -10.65 -0.27
N ILE A 217 -1.63 -9.81 -0.51
CA ILE A 217 -1.49 -8.55 -1.25
C ILE A 217 -1.18 -7.46 -0.21
N ALA A 218 0.10 -7.10 -0.09
CA ALA A 218 0.63 -6.24 0.98
C ALA A 218 0.76 -4.76 0.56
N GLY A 219 0.69 -4.47 -0.73
CA GLY A 219 0.66 -3.10 -1.25
C GLY A 219 0.02 -3.06 -2.63
N VAL A 220 -0.84 -2.08 -2.86
CA VAL A 220 -1.48 -1.85 -4.17
C VAL A 220 -1.25 -0.41 -4.61
N ILE A 221 -0.49 -0.26 -5.69
CA ILE A 221 -0.14 1.04 -6.28
C ILE A 221 -0.75 1.08 -7.68
N ASP A 222 -1.56 2.11 -7.96
CA ASP A 222 -2.08 2.33 -9.32
C ASP A 222 -0.93 2.85 -10.22
N LEU A 223 -0.75 2.20 -11.38
CA LEU A 223 0.26 2.59 -12.39
C LEU A 223 -0.25 3.64 -13.35
N VAL A 224 -1.57 3.68 -13.53
CA VAL A 224 -2.19 4.87 -14.04
C VAL A 224 -2.20 5.76 -12.81
N ASP A 225 -1.22 6.66 -12.71
CA ASP A 225 -1.37 7.81 -11.84
C ASP A 225 -2.57 8.56 -12.44
N ASN A 226 -3.77 8.10 -12.09
CA ASN A 226 -4.99 8.84 -12.28
C ASN A 226 -4.81 10.00 -11.32
N GLN A 227 -4.11 11.01 -11.82
CA GLN A 227 -4.50 12.39 -11.64
C GLN A 227 -5.96 12.63 -12.09
N ILE A 228 -6.74 11.58 -12.37
CA ILE A 228 -8.18 11.58 -12.28
C ILE A 228 -8.57 11.20 -10.85
N ILE A 229 -8.55 12.17 -9.95
CA ILE A 229 -9.29 12.08 -8.68
C ILE A 229 -10.74 11.74 -9.07
N SER A 230 -11.38 10.74 -8.47
CA SER A 230 -12.73 10.37 -8.90
C SER A 230 -13.66 11.61 -8.84
N ILE A 231 -14.68 11.69 -9.69
CA ILE A 231 -15.63 12.83 -9.66
C ILE A 231 -16.21 13.00 -8.25
N GLU A 232 -16.48 11.89 -7.55
CA GLU A 232 -16.96 11.88 -6.17
C GLU A 232 -15.93 12.45 -5.20
N ASP A 233 -14.67 12.06 -5.32
CA ASP A 233 -13.57 12.60 -4.50
C ASP A 233 -13.34 14.09 -4.77
N LEU A 234 -13.44 14.54 -6.03
CA LEU A 234 -13.33 15.97 -6.38
C LEU A 234 -14.48 16.77 -5.80
N ILE A 235 -15.70 16.22 -5.82
CA ILE A 235 -16.87 16.86 -5.19
C ILE A 235 -16.66 16.95 -3.67
N HIS A 236 -16.20 15.87 -3.03
CA HIS A 236 -15.94 15.86 -1.59
C HIS A 236 -14.82 16.84 -1.20
N GLN A 237 -13.72 16.88 -1.94
CA GLN A 237 -12.64 17.84 -1.70
C GLN A 237 -13.12 19.28 -1.92
N SER A 238 -13.95 19.52 -2.94
CA SER A 238 -14.57 20.83 -3.15
C SER A 238 -15.47 21.23 -1.98
N ASP A 239 -16.19 20.28 -1.35
CA ASP A 239 -16.98 20.56 -0.14
C ASP A 239 -16.12 20.95 1.06
N VAL A 240 -14.97 20.30 1.23
CA VAL A 240 -14.00 20.63 2.28
C VAL A 240 -13.41 22.02 2.06
N GLU A 241 -12.98 22.31 0.84
CA GLU A 241 -12.37 23.58 0.49
C GLU A 241 -13.37 24.75 0.57
N MET A 242 -14.61 24.56 0.10
CA MET A 242 -15.67 25.56 0.27
C MET A 242 -15.89 25.91 1.75
N LYS A 243 -15.86 24.93 2.65
CA LYS A 243 -15.95 25.20 4.10
C LYS A 243 -14.71 25.94 4.61
N ARG A 244 -13.52 25.60 4.14
CA ARG A 244 -12.26 26.24 4.54
C ARG A 244 -12.23 27.73 4.19
N VAL A 245 -12.75 28.09 3.03
CA VAL A 245 -12.78 29.48 2.53
C VAL A 245 -14.06 30.24 2.90
N GLY A 246 -14.94 29.65 3.74
CA GLY A 246 -16.18 30.29 4.18
C GLY A 246 -17.26 30.42 3.09
N TRP A 247 -17.12 29.74 1.95
CA TRP A 247 -18.05 29.87 0.84
C TRP A 247 -19.39 29.15 1.11
N THR A 248 -20.47 29.90 0.88
CA THR A 248 -21.83 29.36 0.89
C THR A 248 -22.12 28.55 -0.37
N LYS A 249 -23.16 27.70 -0.31
CA LYS A 249 -23.65 26.95 -1.49
C LYS A 249 -24.08 27.89 -2.64
N LEU A 250 -24.54 29.10 -2.32
CA LEU A 250 -24.94 30.10 -3.32
C LEU A 250 -23.72 30.64 -4.06
N GLN A 251 -22.67 31.07 -3.34
CA GLN A 251 -21.41 31.53 -3.94
C GLN A 251 -20.76 30.45 -4.81
N GLY A 252 -20.73 29.20 -4.31
CA GLY A 252 -20.26 28.07 -5.10
C GLY A 252 -21.06 27.92 -6.39
N ARG A 253 -22.40 27.93 -6.32
CA ARG A 253 -23.26 27.83 -7.52
C ARG A 253 -23.05 28.98 -8.49
N ASP A 254 -22.91 30.21 -8.01
CA ASP A 254 -22.72 31.39 -8.86
C ASP A 254 -21.40 31.31 -9.63
N TYR A 255 -20.32 30.85 -8.98
CA TYR A 255 -19.04 30.57 -9.65
C TYR A 255 -19.21 29.54 -10.77
N LEU A 256 -19.93 28.45 -10.54
CA LEU A 256 -20.11 27.39 -11.54
C LEU A 256 -20.94 27.85 -12.74
N VAL A 257 -21.98 28.66 -12.50
CA VAL A 257 -22.79 29.23 -13.57
C VAL A 257 -21.95 30.22 -14.39
N HIS A 258 -21.14 31.05 -13.74
CA HIS A 258 -20.31 32.04 -14.42
C HIS A 258 -19.18 31.40 -15.25
N ASN A 259 -18.46 30.43 -14.70
CA ASN A 259 -17.25 29.87 -15.33
C ASN A 259 -17.51 28.66 -16.23
N PHE A 260 -18.56 27.87 -15.95
CA PHE A 260 -18.82 26.61 -16.66
C PHE A 260 -20.25 26.51 -17.23
N ASN A 261 -21.09 27.54 -17.02
CA ASN A 261 -22.51 27.53 -17.40
C ASN A 261 -23.30 26.34 -16.80
N LYS A 262 -22.94 25.90 -15.58
CA LYS A 262 -23.53 24.73 -14.90
C LYS A 262 -23.99 25.08 -13.49
N ARG A 263 -25.13 24.53 -13.07
CA ARG A 263 -25.77 24.87 -11.78
C ARG A 263 -25.37 23.99 -10.60
N SER A 264 -24.65 22.89 -10.84
CA SER A 264 -24.27 21.92 -9.82
C SER A 264 -22.93 21.27 -10.16
N ARG A 265 -22.14 20.96 -9.13
CA ARG A 265 -20.87 20.23 -9.22
C ARG A 265 -21.04 18.83 -9.80
N GLN A 266 -22.23 18.24 -9.66
CA GLN A 266 -22.57 16.94 -10.26
C GLN A 266 -22.69 16.98 -11.79
N LEU A 267 -22.81 18.18 -12.38
CA LEU A 267 -22.92 18.36 -13.84
C LEU A 267 -21.56 18.70 -14.48
N LEU A 268 -20.54 18.93 -13.65
CA LEU A 268 -19.21 19.28 -14.12
C LEU A 268 -18.48 18.05 -14.67
N THR A 269 -17.66 18.27 -15.68
CA THR A 269 -16.67 17.27 -16.11
C THR A 269 -15.57 17.16 -15.06
N HIS A 270 -14.78 16.10 -15.14
CA HIS A 270 -13.63 15.93 -14.26
C HIS A 270 -12.67 17.13 -14.29
N GLU A 271 -12.37 17.66 -15.48
CA GLU A 271 -11.47 18.81 -15.65
C GLU A 271 -12.04 20.09 -15.04
N GLU A 272 -13.33 20.36 -15.24
CA GLU A 272 -14.00 21.52 -14.65
C GLU A 272 -14.07 21.43 -13.11
N LEU A 273 -14.30 20.23 -12.57
CA LEU A 273 -14.25 20.00 -11.12
C LEU A 273 -12.86 20.27 -10.54
N ARG A 274 -11.81 19.88 -11.27
CA ARG A 274 -10.43 20.15 -10.87
C ARG A 274 -10.14 21.65 -10.89
N GLN A 275 -10.52 22.35 -11.96
CA GLN A 275 -10.38 23.80 -12.05
C GLN A 275 -11.13 24.53 -10.93
N PHE A 276 -12.32 24.03 -10.56
CA PHE A 276 -13.07 24.57 -9.43
C PHE A 276 -12.34 24.35 -8.10
N LEU A 277 -11.81 23.14 -7.88
CA LEU A 277 -11.05 22.81 -6.67
C LEU A 277 -9.76 23.63 -6.56
N ASP A 278 -9.00 23.75 -7.65
CA ASP A 278 -7.76 24.53 -7.72
C ASP A 278 -8.03 26.02 -7.41
N HIS A 279 -9.14 26.56 -7.91
CA HIS A 279 -9.57 27.92 -7.57
C HIS A 279 -9.82 28.06 -6.06
N LEU A 280 -10.62 27.18 -5.45
CA LEU A 280 -10.88 27.23 -4.01
C LEU A 280 -9.59 27.14 -3.19
N GLN A 281 -8.66 26.26 -3.58
CA GLN A 281 -7.36 26.09 -2.93
C GLN A 281 -6.47 27.35 -3.03
N SER A 282 -6.63 28.13 -4.09
CA SER A 282 -5.89 29.39 -4.24
C SER A 282 -6.39 30.52 -3.32
N LEU A 283 -7.58 30.39 -2.74
CA LEU A 283 -8.17 31.41 -1.86
C LEU A 283 -7.63 31.29 -0.41
N PRO A 284 -7.43 32.44 0.28
CA PRO A 284 -6.98 32.45 1.67
C PRO A 284 -8.01 31.79 2.61
N ASN A 285 -7.55 31.31 3.77
CA ASN A 285 -8.46 30.81 4.81
C ASN A 285 -9.34 31.93 5.34
N ASP A 286 -10.61 31.63 5.57
CA ASP A 286 -11.59 32.59 6.13
C ASP A 286 -11.17 33.09 7.54
N GLN A 287 -10.37 32.29 8.26
CA GLN A 287 -9.86 32.63 9.59
C GLN A 287 -8.70 33.66 9.62
N GLN A 288 -8.27 34.23 8.49
CA GLN A 288 -7.25 35.28 8.46
C GLN A 288 -7.83 36.71 8.40
N ASN A 289 -9.16 36.89 8.36
CA ASN A 289 -9.81 38.21 8.25
C ASN A 289 -10.79 38.51 9.40
N SER A 290 -10.58 37.94 10.59
CA SER A 290 -11.34 38.27 11.81
C SER A 290 -10.41 38.68 12.95
#